data_AF-A0A7S1ZEV0-F1
#
_entry.id   AF-A0A7S1ZEV0-F1
#
_cell.length_a   1.000
_cell.length_b   1.000
_cell.length_c   1.000
_cell.angle_alpha   90.00
_cell.angle_beta   90.00
_cell.angle_gamma   90.00
#
_symmetry.space_group_name_H-M   'P 1'
#
loop_
_entity.id
_entity.type
_entity.pdbx_description
1 polymer ?
#
loop_
_entity_poly.entity_id
_entity_poly.type
_entity_poly.pdbx_seq_one_letter_code
_entity_poly.pdbx_strand_id
1 'polypeptide(L)'
;KSHLWQVTDIIRATPQENLDMIADSVSHLTEAGRRVFVDLEHFFDGYKHDTTYAIECCRAAADAGAKALVLCDTNGGGMPWEIESATKAVREAFPHVTVGIHAHNDCGMAAANSVTAVKAGAGMVQGTVNGIGERTGNANLCSVVPSLILHVNTAARCSPHLSEMTQLSRFVDETLNRQPDPSAPFVGSSAFAHKGGLHVAAMERSPDSYQHVDPKSVGNEKRVLISELSGRQNILGKIREKSEGLVSLSDDVAGERAASILGRVKRLESVGYTFEGAEASVELMILHATRGYCPPFRVLDYSAQVFDSHLDSASRMMKLEKVSEDARVGRNDTDAGGK
;
A
#
# COMPACT_ATOMS: atom_id res chain seq x y z
N LYS A 1 26.94 16.75 8.22
CA LYS A 1 25.87 17.53 7.54
C LYS A 1 26.39 17.99 6.19
N SER A 2 25.56 18.10 5.15
CA SER A 2 26.00 18.43 3.79
C SER A 2 25.49 19.79 3.28
N HIS A 3 25.04 20.66 4.19
CA HIS A 3 24.58 22.02 3.90
C HIS A 3 25.36 23.01 4.78
N LEU A 4 25.92 24.08 4.19
CA LEU A 4 26.78 25.03 4.91
C LEU A 4 26.10 25.66 6.14
N TRP A 5 24.90 26.23 5.98
CA TRP A 5 24.13 26.78 7.12
C TRP A 5 23.90 25.76 8.27
N GLN A 6 23.62 24.49 7.95
CA GLN A 6 23.51 23.44 8.97
C GLN A 6 24.85 23.20 9.69
N VAL A 7 25.97 23.36 8.99
CA VAL A 7 27.32 23.21 9.54
C VAL A 7 27.69 24.40 10.43
N THR A 8 27.55 25.62 9.90
CA THR A 8 28.01 26.85 10.55
C THR A 8 27.11 27.29 11.70
N ASP A 9 25.79 27.19 11.54
CA ASP A 9 24.84 27.81 12.47
C ASP A 9 24.26 26.80 13.45
N ILE A 10 24.01 25.55 12.99
CA ILE A 10 23.34 24.53 13.80
C ILE A 10 24.33 23.72 14.61
N ILE A 11 25.32 23.09 13.99
CA ILE A 11 26.35 22.33 14.72
C ILE A 11 27.54 23.19 15.15
N ARG A 12 27.62 24.45 14.69
CA ARG A 12 28.64 25.43 15.06
C ARG A 12 30.08 24.96 14.80
N ALA A 13 30.28 24.35 13.64
CA ALA A 13 31.59 23.95 13.12
C ALA A 13 31.95 24.77 11.88
N THR A 14 33.24 24.86 11.59
CA THR A 14 33.71 25.32 10.29
C THR A 14 33.47 24.27 9.21
N PRO A 15 33.41 24.65 7.92
CA PRO A 15 33.30 23.71 6.82
C PRO A 15 34.40 22.64 6.85
N GLN A 16 35.65 23.04 7.11
CA GLN A 16 36.78 22.12 7.20
C GLN A 16 36.63 21.14 8.37
N GLU A 17 36.27 21.61 9.57
CA GLU A 17 36.03 20.74 10.71
C GLU A 17 34.93 19.70 10.42
N ASN A 18 33.88 20.06 9.68
CA ASN A 18 32.85 19.08 9.29
C ASN A 18 33.38 18.03 8.30
N LEU A 19 34.24 18.41 7.34
CA LEU A 19 34.88 17.45 6.44
C LEU A 19 35.82 16.51 7.20
N ASP A 20 36.61 17.05 8.14
CA ASP A 20 37.50 16.27 8.99
C ASP A 20 36.71 15.30 9.88
N MET A 21 35.63 15.77 10.51
CA MET A 21 34.74 14.91 11.30
C MET A 21 34.12 13.76 10.48
N ILE A 22 33.73 14.00 9.23
CA ILE A 22 33.23 12.96 8.32
C ILE A 22 34.35 11.94 8.07
N ALA A 23 35.54 12.41 7.65
CA ALA A 23 36.65 11.55 7.31
C ALA A 23 37.14 10.71 8.50
N ASP A 24 37.31 11.33 9.67
CA ASP A 24 37.78 10.68 10.90
C ASP A 24 36.80 9.60 11.36
N SER A 25 35.50 9.91 11.37
CA SER A 25 34.46 8.96 11.80
C SER A 25 34.41 7.74 10.88
N VAL A 26 34.48 7.96 9.57
CA VAL A 26 34.44 6.87 8.58
C VAL A 26 35.72 6.04 8.63
N SER A 27 36.89 6.69 8.72
CA SER A 27 38.19 6.00 8.79
C SER A 27 38.26 5.12 10.04
N HIS A 28 37.88 5.66 11.20
CA HIS A 28 37.85 4.92 12.46
C HIS A 28 37.01 3.63 12.37
N LEU A 29 35.80 3.72 11.81
CA LEU A 29 34.92 2.56 11.66
C LEU A 29 35.43 1.57 10.60
N THR A 30 36.02 2.06 9.52
CA THR A 30 36.56 1.23 8.45
C THR A 30 37.80 0.47 8.91
N GLU A 31 38.71 1.12 9.65
CA GLU A 31 39.88 0.50 10.29
C GLU A 31 39.47 -0.57 11.32
N ALA A 32 38.34 -0.38 11.99
CA ALA A 32 37.72 -1.39 12.84
C ALA A 32 37.01 -2.54 12.07
N GLY A 33 37.17 -2.61 10.74
CA GLY A 33 36.63 -3.66 9.88
C GLY A 33 35.12 -3.56 9.65
N ARG A 34 34.49 -2.40 9.90
CA ARG A 34 33.05 -2.21 9.68
C ARG A 34 32.76 -1.74 8.26
N ARG A 35 31.58 -2.11 7.74
CA ARG A 35 31.05 -1.52 6.51
C ARG A 35 30.30 -0.24 6.86
N VAL A 36 30.78 0.89 6.35
CA VAL A 36 30.24 2.21 6.69
C VAL A 36 29.38 2.73 5.55
N PHE A 37 28.14 3.12 5.86
CA PHE A 37 27.27 3.90 4.98
C PHE A 37 27.13 5.29 5.61
N VAL A 38 27.26 6.33 4.80
CA VAL A 38 27.21 7.71 5.28
C VAL A 38 25.96 8.37 4.74
N ASP A 39 25.06 8.71 5.66
CA ASP A 39 23.86 9.49 5.38
C ASP A 39 24.25 10.97 5.35
N LEU A 40 24.31 11.52 4.14
CA LEU A 40 24.64 12.90 3.87
C LEU A 40 23.40 13.76 4.12
N GLU A 41 23.14 14.00 5.40
CA GLU A 41 21.98 14.74 5.85
C GLU A 41 21.93 16.15 5.23
N HIS A 42 20.73 16.56 4.77
CA HIS A 42 20.47 17.80 4.02
C HIS A 42 21.20 17.90 2.68
N PHE A 43 21.59 16.77 2.06
CA PHE A 43 22.37 16.77 0.83
C PHE A 43 21.70 17.56 -0.30
N PHE A 44 20.41 17.33 -0.61
CA PHE A 44 19.82 17.98 -1.80
C PHE A 44 19.66 19.49 -1.63
N ASP A 45 19.27 19.97 -0.45
CA ASP A 45 19.25 21.41 -0.17
C ASP A 45 20.66 22.00 -0.18
N GLY A 46 21.62 21.29 0.42
CA GLY A 46 23.03 21.67 0.43
C GLY A 46 23.63 21.74 -0.97
N TYR A 47 23.31 20.78 -1.84
CA TYR A 47 23.77 20.71 -3.22
C TYR A 47 23.22 21.86 -4.07
N LYS A 48 21.95 22.25 -3.87
CA LYS A 48 21.34 23.43 -4.51
C LYS A 48 21.99 24.73 -4.05
N HIS A 49 22.35 24.81 -2.77
CA HIS A 49 22.95 26.00 -2.18
C HIS A 49 24.44 26.15 -2.54
N ASP A 50 25.22 25.09 -2.34
CA ASP A 50 26.63 25.00 -2.66
C ASP A 50 26.98 23.58 -3.12
N THR A 51 26.98 23.39 -4.44
CA THR A 51 27.31 22.11 -5.08
C THR A 51 28.72 21.63 -4.74
N THR A 52 29.69 22.55 -4.66
CA THR A 52 31.10 22.19 -4.41
C THR A 52 31.24 21.57 -3.03
N TYR A 53 30.70 22.25 -2.01
CA TYR A 53 30.79 21.79 -0.63
C TYR A 53 30.03 20.47 -0.40
N ALA A 54 28.85 20.32 -1.01
CA ALA A 54 28.10 19.06 -0.93
C ALA A 54 28.89 17.87 -1.54
N ILE A 55 29.59 18.10 -2.65
CA ILE A 55 30.47 17.10 -3.28
C ILE A 55 31.75 16.86 -2.46
N GLU A 56 32.29 17.88 -1.78
CA GLU A 56 33.40 17.70 -0.84
C GLU A 56 33.02 16.83 0.35
N CYS A 57 31.80 16.97 0.88
CA CYS A 57 31.28 16.06 1.92
C CYS A 57 31.21 14.62 1.42
N CYS A 58 30.75 14.39 0.18
CA CYS A 58 30.78 13.08 -0.48
C CYS A 58 32.21 12.54 -0.58
N ARG A 59 33.16 13.39 -1.01
CA ARG A 59 34.56 13.03 -1.20
C ARG A 59 35.23 12.64 0.10
N ALA A 60 35.05 13.43 1.16
CA ALA A 60 35.58 13.14 2.48
C ALA A 60 35.13 11.75 2.98
N ALA A 61 33.85 11.41 2.79
CA ALA A 61 33.32 10.09 3.14
C ALA A 61 33.88 8.98 2.24
N ALA A 62 33.93 9.20 0.92
CA ALA A 62 34.40 8.21 -0.05
C ALA A 62 35.89 7.88 0.14
N ASP A 63 36.74 8.91 0.27
CA ASP A 63 38.19 8.77 0.42
C ASP A 63 38.55 8.10 1.75
N ALA A 64 37.75 8.33 2.79
CA ALA A 64 37.87 7.65 4.09
C ALA A 64 37.39 6.17 4.08
N GLY A 65 36.83 5.68 2.96
CA GLY A 65 36.49 4.27 2.77
C GLY A 65 35.01 3.90 2.89
N ALA A 66 34.10 4.90 2.87
CA ALA A 66 32.66 4.64 2.89
C ALA A 66 32.24 3.70 1.74
N LYS A 67 31.34 2.76 2.04
CA LYS A 67 30.78 1.82 1.04
C LYS A 67 29.55 2.37 0.34
N ALA A 68 28.84 3.29 0.98
CA ALA A 68 27.73 3.99 0.37
C ALA A 68 27.69 5.46 0.78
N LEU A 69 27.38 6.31 -0.19
CA LEU A 69 27.04 7.72 0.00
C LEU A 69 25.53 7.85 -0.15
N VAL A 70 24.81 8.06 0.95
CA VAL A 70 23.35 8.14 0.93
C VAL A 70 22.93 9.60 0.89
N LEU A 71 22.32 10.00 -0.21
CA LEU A 71 21.88 11.37 -0.44
C LEU A 71 20.55 11.57 0.26
N CYS A 72 20.47 12.47 1.24
CA CYS A 72 19.27 12.69 2.04
C CYS A 72 18.47 13.90 1.53
N ASP A 73 17.21 13.67 1.14
CA ASP A 73 16.18 14.71 0.96
C ASP A 73 15.48 14.93 2.31
N THR A 74 16.23 15.48 3.26
CA THR A 74 15.87 15.56 4.69
C THR A 74 14.61 16.35 4.94
N ASN A 75 14.42 17.45 4.20
CA ASN A 75 13.22 18.29 4.30
C ASN A 75 12.08 17.80 3.41
N GLY A 76 12.27 16.74 2.61
CA GLY A 76 11.26 16.16 1.74
C GLY A 76 10.73 17.10 0.65
N GLY A 77 11.53 18.09 0.27
CA GLY A 77 11.19 19.15 -0.67
C GLY A 77 11.83 19.01 -2.05
N GLY A 78 12.66 17.98 -2.25
CA GLY A 78 13.29 17.70 -3.54
C GLY A 78 12.26 17.34 -4.61
N MET A 79 12.46 17.86 -5.82
CA MET A 79 11.67 17.46 -6.99
C MET A 79 12.42 16.41 -7.80
N PRO A 80 11.72 15.50 -8.51
CA PRO A 80 12.36 14.38 -9.21
C PRO A 80 13.53 14.77 -10.14
N TRP A 81 13.40 15.86 -10.90
CA TRP A 81 14.45 16.33 -11.82
C TRP A 81 15.70 16.86 -11.08
N GLU A 82 15.53 17.40 -9.87
CA GLU A 82 16.64 17.85 -9.03
C GLU A 82 17.36 16.63 -8.42
N ILE A 83 16.59 15.64 -7.97
CA ILE A 83 17.13 14.36 -7.48
C ILE A 83 17.92 13.66 -8.57
N GLU A 84 17.38 13.60 -9.80
CA GLU A 84 18.05 13.00 -10.95
C GLU A 84 19.40 13.65 -11.24
N SER A 85 19.41 14.99 -11.34
CA SER A 85 20.61 15.76 -11.65
C SER A 85 21.71 15.56 -10.60
N ALA A 86 21.38 15.73 -9.32
CA ALA A 86 22.36 15.59 -8.25
C ALA A 86 22.84 14.14 -8.08
N THR A 87 21.94 13.15 -8.22
CA THR A 87 22.31 11.73 -8.13
C THR A 87 23.26 11.33 -9.26
N LYS A 88 23.02 11.78 -10.50
CA LYS A 88 23.93 11.56 -11.63
C LYS A 88 25.31 12.16 -11.39
N ALA A 89 25.37 13.41 -10.94
CA ALA A 89 26.63 14.09 -10.65
C ALA A 89 27.46 13.34 -9.59
N VAL A 90 26.83 12.89 -8.50
CA VAL A 90 27.51 12.08 -7.47
C VAL A 90 27.93 10.72 -8.04
N ARG A 91 27.07 10.07 -8.82
CA ARG A 91 27.39 8.76 -9.41
C ARG A 91 28.57 8.81 -10.37
N GLU A 92 28.68 9.87 -11.16
CA GLU A 92 29.80 10.13 -12.07
C GLU A 92 31.08 10.48 -11.33
N ALA A 93 30.99 11.28 -10.26
CA ALA A 93 32.14 11.66 -9.44
C ALA A 93 32.72 10.51 -8.62
N PHE A 94 31.88 9.55 -8.19
CA PHE A 94 32.27 8.45 -7.29
C PHE A 94 31.85 7.08 -7.85
N PRO A 95 32.39 6.64 -9.01
CA PRO A 95 31.90 5.45 -9.72
C PRO A 95 32.12 4.13 -8.96
N HIS A 96 33.02 4.13 -7.96
CA HIS A 96 33.39 2.95 -7.17
C HIS A 96 32.63 2.84 -5.84
N VAL A 97 31.83 3.84 -5.47
CA VAL A 97 31.05 3.85 -4.22
C VAL A 97 29.57 3.72 -4.56
N THR A 98 28.81 3.01 -3.72
CA THR A 98 27.36 2.88 -3.93
C THR A 98 26.68 4.21 -3.62
N VAL A 99 25.96 4.80 -4.57
CA VAL A 99 25.10 5.95 -4.28
C VAL A 99 23.75 5.43 -3.76
N GLY A 100 23.28 5.98 -2.64
CA GLY A 100 21.97 5.69 -2.06
C GLY A 100 21.09 6.93 -2.01
N ILE A 101 19.79 6.73 -1.77
CA ILE A 101 18.80 7.80 -1.57
C ILE A 101 18.03 7.55 -0.27
N HIS A 102 17.85 8.60 0.52
CA HIS A 102 16.93 8.65 1.67
C HIS A 102 16.00 9.84 1.51
N ALA A 103 14.75 9.59 1.12
CA ALA A 103 13.80 10.66 0.82
C ALA A 103 12.69 10.76 1.87
N HIS A 104 12.46 11.96 2.38
CA HIS A 104 11.26 12.29 3.17
C HIS A 104 10.11 12.74 2.28
N ASN A 105 8.89 12.72 2.81
CA ASN A 105 7.66 12.81 2.03
C ASN A 105 6.90 14.14 2.19
N ASP A 106 7.58 15.22 2.59
CA ASP A 106 6.94 16.49 2.93
C ASP A 106 6.19 17.13 1.75
N CYS A 107 6.68 16.95 0.52
CA CYS A 107 5.97 17.33 -0.71
C CYS A 107 5.20 16.18 -1.38
N GLY A 108 5.07 15.01 -0.73
CA GLY A 108 4.43 13.83 -1.31
C GLY A 108 5.25 13.15 -2.43
N MET A 109 6.53 13.51 -2.58
CA MET A 109 7.38 13.06 -3.69
C MET A 109 8.37 11.94 -3.31
N ALA A 110 8.39 11.45 -2.07
CA ALA A 110 9.44 10.54 -1.61
C ALA A 110 9.58 9.26 -2.46
N ALA A 111 8.44 8.66 -2.85
CA ALA A 111 8.45 7.48 -3.69
C ALA A 111 8.95 7.79 -5.12
N ALA A 112 8.49 8.89 -5.71
CA ALA A 112 8.92 9.32 -7.04
C ALA A 112 10.42 9.68 -7.06
N ASN A 113 10.90 10.39 -6.05
CA ASN A 113 12.31 10.74 -5.85
C ASN A 113 13.17 9.49 -5.70
N SER A 114 12.73 8.51 -4.92
CA SER A 114 13.44 7.24 -4.73
C SER A 114 13.57 6.45 -6.04
N VAL A 115 12.49 6.32 -6.80
CA VAL A 115 12.50 5.66 -8.12
C VAL A 115 13.40 6.41 -9.10
N THR A 116 13.35 7.74 -9.07
CA THR A 116 14.15 8.61 -9.95
C THR A 116 15.65 8.50 -9.65
N ALA A 117 16.04 8.47 -8.37
CA ALA A 117 17.42 8.26 -7.97
C ALA A 117 17.96 6.90 -8.46
N VAL A 118 17.16 5.83 -8.39
CA VAL A 118 17.57 4.51 -8.92
C VAL A 118 17.78 4.58 -10.44
N LYS A 119 16.87 5.22 -11.18
CA LYS A 119 17.07 5.45 -12.63
C LYS A 119 18.30 6.30 -12.94
N ALA A 120 18.69 7.20 -12.03
CA ALA A 120 19.89 8.01 -12.12
C ALA A 120 21.19 7.26 -11.72
N GLY A 121 21.09 6.00 -11.29
CA GLY A 121 22.24 5.15 -10.97
C GLY A 121 22.47 4.89 -9.48
N ALA A 122 21.54 5.30 -8.61
CA ALA A 122 21.56 4.89 -7.20
C ALA A 122 21.36 3.38 -7.08
N GLY A 123 22.19 2.73 -6.28
CA GLY A 123 22.16 1.29 -6.02
C GLY A 123 21.45 0.92 -4.71
N MET A 124 20.97 1.90 -3.95
CA MET A 124 20.33 1.69 -2.65
C MET A 124 19.22 2.72 -2.41
N VAL A 125 18.11 2.27 -1.82
CA VAL A 125 17.03 3.13 -1.32
C VAL A 125 16.85 2.86 0.16
N GLN A 126 16.87 3.91 0.97
CA GLN A 126 16.44 3.89 2.36
C GLN A 126 15.01 4.43 2.45
N GLY A 127 14.20 3.76 3.26
CA GLY A 127 12.80 4.06 3.48
C GLY A 127 12.23 3.12 4.53
N THR A 128 10.92 3.16 4.70
CA THR A 128 10.23 2.36 5.72
C THR A 128 8.98 1.68 5.17
N VAL A 129 8.61 0.56 5.78
CA VAL A 129 7.31 -0.07 5.54
C VAL A 129 6.21 0.94 5.91
N ASN A 130 5.22 1.10 5.04
CA ASN A 130 4.12 2.07 5.17
C ASN A 130 4.56 3.54 5.24
N GLY A 131 5.81 3.85 4.88
CA GLY A 131 6.32 5.22 4.86
C GLY A 131 6.44 5.88 6.24
N ILE A 132 6.49 5.07 7.32
CA ILE A 132 6.64 5.58 8.69
C ILE A 132 7.94 6.41 8.83
N GLY A 133 7.85 7.55 9.50
CA GLY A 133 8.99 8.42 9.72
C GLY A 133 8.58 9.70 10.41
N GLU A 134 9.53 10.64 10.48
CA GLU A 134 9.25 11.98 11.00
C GLU A 134 8.28 12.74 10.09
N ARG A 135 7.44 13.60 10.70
CA ARG A 135 6.51 14.50 10.00
C ARG A 135 5.54 13.75 9.08
N THR A 136 5.77 13.84 7.78
CA THR A 136 4.99 13.24 6.68
C THR A 136 5.50 11.86 6.27
N GLY A 137 6.58 11.40 6.90
CA GLY A 137 7.13 10.07 6.71
C GLY A 137 8.35 10.01 5.80
N ASN A 138 8.87 8.79 5.66
CA ASN A 138 9.94 8.45 4.71
C ASN A 138 9.34 7.88 3.42
N ALA A 139 10.19 7.62 2.43
CA ALA A 139 9.82 6.85 1.25
C ALA A 139 9.15 5.51 1.65
N ASN A 140 7.90 5.33 1.21
CA ASN A 140 7.13 4.14 1.51
C ASN A 140 7.64 2.96 0.68
N LEU A 141 8.32 2.01 1.33
CA LEU A 141 8.87 0.83 0.67
C LEU A 141 7.78 -0.07 0.06
N CYS A 142 6.56 -0.05 0.61
CA CYS A 142 5.41 -0.75 0.04
C CYS A 142 5.01 -0.19 -1.34
N SER A 143 5.36 1.06 -1.64
CA SER A 143 5.14 1.69 -2.95
C SER A 143 6.39 1.63 -3.83
N VAL A 144 7.57 1.88 -3.26
CA VAL A 144 8.82 1.97 -4.00
C VAL A 144 9.28 0.62 -4.52
N VAL A 145 9.25 -0.43 -3.70
CA VAL A 145 9.76 -1.75 -4.07
C VAL A 145 8.96 -2.37 -5.22
N PRO A 146 7.61 -2.43 -5.19
CA PRO A 146 6.85 -2.89 -6.35
C PRO A 146 7.06 -2.04 -7.59
N SER A 147 7.15 -0.71 -7.45
CA SER A 147 7.39 0.18 -8.60
C SER A 147 8.73 -0.11 -9.28
N LEU A 148 9.79 -0.32 -8.50
CA LEU A 148 11.12 -0.65 -9.03
C LEU A 148 11.14 -2.01 -9.71
N ILE A 149 10.48 -3.02 -9.14
CA ILE A 149 10.50 -4.39 -9.66
C ILE A 149 9.58 -4.52 -10.89
N LEU A 150 8.33 -4.05 -10.78
CA LEU A 150 7.27 -4.30 -11.77
C LEU A 150 7.28 -3.29 -12.93
N HIS A 151 7.76 -2.06 -12.71
CA HIS A 151 7.74 -1.02 -13.75
C HIS A 151 9.12 -0.61 -14.24
N VAL A 152 10.13 -0.59 -13.35
CA VAL A 152 11.51 -0.26 -13.73
C VAL A 152 12.33 -1.51 -14.06
N ASN A 153 11.80 -2.71 -13.80
CA ASN A 153 12.48 -3.99 -14.02
C ASN A 153 13.85 -4.08 -13.31
N THR A 154 13.92 -3.52 -12.10
CA THR A 154 15.14 -3.52 -11.28
C THR A 154 15.35 -4.89 -10.63
N ALA A 155 16.58 -5.40 -10.68
CA ALA A 155 16.99 -6.63 -10.01
C ALA A 155 17.19 -6.42 -8.50
N ALA A 156 16.11 -6.14 -7.77
CA ALA A 156 16.14 -5.99 -6.32
C ALA A 156 16.31 -7.36 -5.63
N ARG A 157 17.05 -7.41 -4.52
CA ARG A 157 17.25 -8.66 -3.76
C ARG A 157 15.96 -9.21 -3.14
N CYS A 158 15.00 -8.33 -2.87
CA CYS A 158 13.70 -8.70 -2.30
C CYS A 158 12.68 -9.17 -3.35
N SER A 159 13.00 -9.20 -4.65
CA SER A 159 12.06 -9.61 -5.70
C SER A 159 11.37 -10.96 -5.47
N PRO A 160 12.05 -12.01 -4.95
CA PRO A 160 11.38 -13.28 -4.65
C PRO A 160 10.26 -13.20 -3.61
N HIS A 161 10.26 -12.16 -2.76
CA HIS A 161 9.32 -11.97 -1.66
C HIS A 161 8.29 -10.87 -1.94
N LEU A 162 8.17 -10.40 -3.19
CA LEU A 162 7.28 -9.29 -3.52
C LEU A 162 5.81 -9.60 -3.17
N SER A 163 5.39 -10.86 -3.31
CA SER A 163 4.04 -11.33 -2.97
C SER A 163 3.75 -11.31 -1.47
N GLU A 164 4.73 -11.05 -0.61
CA GLU A 164 4.55 -10.94 0.85
C GLU A 164 4.35 -9.48 1.29
N MET A 165 4.42 -8.51 0.37
CA MET A 165 4.42 -7.08 0.69
C MET A 165 3.17 -6.61 1.43
N THR A 166 1.98 -7.07 1.01
CA THR A 166 0.72 -6.72 1.68
C THR A 166 0.65 -7.28 3.10
N GLN A 167 1.15 -8.50 3.33
CA GLN A 167 1.22 -9.08 4.66
C GLN A 167 2.20 -8.31 5.56
N LEU A 168 3.36 -7.94 5.04
CA LEU A 168 4.36 -7.14 5.76
C LEU A 168 3.81 -5.77 6.17
N SER A 169 3.11 -5.09 5.25
CA SER A 169 2.43 -3.82 5.52
C SER A 169 1.46 -3.93 6.69
N ARG A 170 0.58 -4.93 6.67
CA ARG A 170 -0.41 -5.17 7.73
C ARG A 170 0.25 -5.54 9.07
N PHE A 171 1.27 -6.39 9.03
CA PHE A 171 2.01 -6.78 10.22
C PHE A 171 2.63 -5.57 10.95
N VAL A 172 3.20 -4.62 10.20
CA VAL A 172 3.78 -3.41 10.77
C VAL A 172 2.70 -2.50 11.36
N ASP A 173 1.59 -2.29 10.66
CA ASP A 173 0.49 -1.48 11.20
C ASP A 173 -0.13 -2.11 12.46
N GLU A 174 -0.33 -3.43 12.46
CA GLU A 174 -0.83 -4.17 13.63
C GLU A 174 0.14 -4.07 14.82
N THR A 175 1.43 -4.26 14.58
CA THR A 175 2.48 -4.14 15.62
C THR A 175 2.50 -2.75 16.25
N LEU A 176 2.22 -1.72 15.44
CA LEU A 176 2.18 -0.32 15.90
C LEU A 176 0.78 0.10 16.39
N ASN A 177 -0.18 -0.82 16.42
CA ASN A 177 -1.59 -0.56 16.74
C ASN A 177 -2.18 0.59 15.90
N ARG A 178 -1.83 0.62 14.61
CA ARG A 178 -2.32 1.56 13.60
C ARG A 178 -3.36 0.88 12.73
N GLN A 179 -4.36 1.63 12.28
CA GLN A 179 -5.28 1.12 11.26
C GLN A 179 -4.56 1.13 9.89
N PRO A 180 -4.59 0.01 9.14
CA PRO A 180 -4.07 -0.02 7.78
C PRO A 180 -4.82 0.98 6.89
N ASP A 181 -4.08 1.71 6.04
CA ASP A 181 -4.66 2.62 5.05
C ASP A 181 -5.27 1.80 3.89
N PRO A 182 -6.62 1.81 3.71
CA PRO A 182 -7.26 1.08 2.63
C PRO A 182 -6.82 1.56 1.24
N SER A 183 -6.41 2.82 1.11
CA SER A 183 -6.06 3.46 -0.16
C SER A 183 -4.55 3.42 -0.46
N ALA A 184 -3.75 2.79 0.40
CA ALA A 184 -2.31 2.69 0.20
C ALA A 184 -1.97 2.03 -1.14
N PRO A 185 -1.05 2.58 -1.95
CA PRO A 185 -0.64 1.99 -3.22
C PRO A 185 -0.15 0.55 -3.02
N PHE A 186 -0.54 -0.35 -3.94
CA PHE A 186 -0.25 -1.78 -3.95
C PHE A 186 -0.83 -2.61 -2.79
N VAL A 187 -0.69 -2.17 -1.53
CA VAL A 187 -1.00 -2.98 -0.34
C VAL A 187 -2.36 -2.67 0.30
N GLY A 188 -2.95 -1.51 -0.03
CA GLY A 188 -4.24 -1.10 0.48
C GLY A 188 -5.36 -2.01 0.00
N SER A 189 -6.36 -2.27 0.85
CA SER A 189 -7.49 -3.14 0.51
C SER A 189 -8.36 -2.62 -0.64
N SER A 190 -8.23 -1.32 -0.96
CA SER A 190 -8.92 -0.62 -2.04
C SER A 190 -8.04 -0.41 -3.28
N ALA A 191 -6.74 -0.75 -3.23
CA ALA A 191 -5.78 -0.51 -4.32
C ALA A 191 -6.15 -1.25 -5.62
N PHE A 192 -6.84 -2.38 -5.50
CA PHE A 192 -7.34 -3.20 -6.61
C PHE A 192 -8.85 -3.45 -6.49
N ALA A 193 -9.56 -2.49 -5.89
CA ALA A 193 -11.01 -2.53 -5.76
C ALA A 193 -11.71 -1.79 -6.91
N HIS A 194 -12.75 -2.39 -7.47
CA HIS A 194 -13.48 -1.86 -8.62
C HIS A 194 -14.97 -1.73 -8.30
N LYS A 195 -15.50 -0.50 -8.37
CA LYS A 195 -16.89 -0.17 -8.01
C LYS A 195 -17.81 0.00 -9.23
N GLY A 196 -17.32 0.66 -10.29
CA GLY A 196 -18.14 1.02 -11.44
C GLY A 196 -18.56 -0.20 -12.27
N GLY A 197 -19.87 -0.33 -12.58
CA GLY A 197 -20.37 -1.43 -13.41
C GLY A 197 -19.71 -1.54 -14.79
N LEU A 198 -19.35 -0.40 -15.40
CA LEU A 198 -18.60 -0.38 -16.65
C LEU A 198 -17.16 -0.89 -16.48
N HIS A 199 -16.51 -0.55 -15.36
CA HIS A 199 -15.14 -1.00 -15.08
C HIS A 199 -15.11 -2.52 -14.93
N VAL A 200 -16.04 -3.07 -14.14
CA VAL A 200 -16.15 -4.51 -13.91
C VAL A 200 -16.45 -5.27 -15.20
N ALA A 201 -17.36 -4.78 -16.04
CA ALA A 201 -17.67 -5.41 -17.31
C ALA A 201 -16.48 -5.42 -18.29
N ALA A 202 -15.65 -4.38 -18.30
CA ALA A 202 -14.43 -4.37 -19.10
C ALA A 202 -13.35 -5.30 -18.53
N MET A 203 -13.24 -5.41 -17.20
CA MET A 203 -12.32 -6.38 -16.56
C MET A 203 -12.69 -7.84 -16.80
N GLU A 204 -13.98 -8.17 -16.92
CA GLU A 204 -14.41 -9.52 -17.30
C GLU A 204 -13.92 -9.90 -18.71
N ARG A 205 -13.74 -8.90 -19.59
CA ARG A 205 -13.22 -9.10 -20.95
C ARG A 205 -11.70 -9.08 -21.01
N SER A 206 -11.07 -8.20 -20.24
CA SER A 206 -9.62 -8.06 -20.12
C SER A 206 -9.26 -7.61 -18.71
N PRO A 207 -8.71 -8.49 -17.86
CA PRO A 207 -8.32 -8.16 -16.49
C PRO A 207 -7.41 -6.92 -16.39
N ASP A 208 -6.55 -6.70 -17.39
CA ASP A 208 -5.58 -5.61 -17.45
C ASP A 208 -6.21 -4.24 -17.75
N SER A 209 -7.51 -4.18 -18.08
CA SER A 209 -8.15 -2.93 -18.53
C SER A 209 -8.19 -1.82 -17.47
N TYR A 210 -8.10 -2.19 -16.18
CA TYR A 210 -8.09 -1.25 -15.05
C TYR A 210 -7.05 -1.61 -13.98
N GLN A 211 -6.11 -2.52 -14.30
CA GLN A 211 -5.07 -2.95 -13.38
C GLN A 211 -3.72 -2.78 -14.06
N HIS A 212 -2.80 -2.08 -13.40
CA HIS A 212 -1.45 -1.86 -13.92
C HIS A 212 -0.53 -3.06 -13.68
N VAL A 213 -0.90 -3.95 -12.76
CA VAL A 213 -0.19 -5.19 -12.38
C VAL A 213 -1.19 -6.24 -11.87
N ASP A 214 -0.79 -7.53 -11.89
CA ASP A 214 -1.53 -8.58 -11.19
C ASP A 214 -1.47 -8.33 -9.67
N PRO A 215 -2.60 -8.15 -8.96
CA PRO A 215 -2.60 -7.92 -7.51
C PRO A 215 -1.88 -9.02 -6.71
N LYS A 216 -1.88 -10.26 -7.19
CA LYS A 216 -1.18 -11.37 -6.52
C LYS A 216 0.32 -11.16 -6.46
N SER A 217 0.90 -10.41 -7.41
CA SER A 217 2.34 -10.11 -7.45
C SER A 217 2.83 -9.36 -6.21
N VAL A 218 1.93 -8.62 -5.52
CA VAL A 218 2.21 -7.86 -4.30
C VAL A 218 1.49 -8.41 -3.06
N GLY A 219 0.91 -9.61 -3.17
CA GLY A 219 0.16 -10.24 -2.08
C GLY A 219 -1.22 -9.65 -1.82
N ASN A 220 -1.77 -8.92 -2.80
CA ASN A 220 -3.10 -8.35 -2.72
C ASN A 220 -4.06 -9.15 -3.62
N GLU A 221 -5.34 -8.77 -3.62
CA GLU A 221 -6.37 -9.41 -4.41
C GLU A 221 -7.29 -8.41 -5.09
N LYS A 222 -7.85 -8.83 -6.23
CA LYS A 222 -8.88 -8.06 -6.91
C LYS A 222 -10.18 -8.12 -6.10
N ARG A 223 -10.80 -6.97 -5.85
CA ARG A 223 -12.10 -6.88 -5.19
C ARG A 223 -13.12 -6.17 -6.07
N VAL A 224 -14.33 -6.73 -6.16
CA VAL A 224 -15.46 -6.10 -6.85
C VAL A 224 -16.43 -5.61 -5.79
N LEU A 225 -16.50 -4.28 -5.65
CA LEU A 225 -17.39 -3.63 -4.70
C LEU A 225 -18.80 -3.55 -5.28
N ILE A 226 -19.78 -3.80 -4.42
CA ILE A 226 -21.19 -3.68 -4.76
C ILE A 226 -21.73 -2.39 -4.16
N SER A 227 -22.33 -1.53 -5.00
CA SER A 227 -22.96 -0.28 -4.62
C SER A 227 -24.09 0.08 -5.60
N GLU A 228 -24.70 1.26 -5.46
CA GLU A 228 -25.69 1.84 -6.35
C GLU A 228 -25.18 2.03 -7.80
N LEU A 229 -23.86 2.17 -7.98
CA LEU A 229 -23.21 2.28 -9.28
C LEU A 229 -22.94 0.91 -9.93
N SER A 230 -23.22 -0.18 -9.21
CA SER A 230 -23.07 -1.53 -9.74
C SER A 230 -24.16 -1.85 -10.77
N GLY A 231 -23.77 -2.63 -11.76
CA GLY A 231 -24.69 -3.25 -12.71
C GLY A 231 -25.11 -4.65 -12.27
N ARG A 232 -26.04 -5.25 -13.01
CA ARG A 232 -26.47 -6.64 -12.81
C ARG A 232 -25.28 -7.62 -12.89
N GLN A 233 -24.31 -7.33 -13.76
CA GLN A 233 -23.12 -8.18 -13.94
C GLN A 233 -22.23 -8.24 -12.71
N ASN A 234 -22.12 -7.17 -11.92
CA ASN A 234 -21.35 -7.19 -10.68
C ASN A 234 -21.91 -8.23 -9.69
N ILE A 235 -23.24 -8.25 -9.52
CA ILE A 235 -23.91 -9.21 -8.63
C ILE A 235 -23.82 -10.63 -9.21
N LEU A 236 -23.99 -10.81 -10.52
CA LEU A 236 -23.83 -12.12 -11.17
C LEU A 236 -22.40 -12.67 -11.01
N GLY A 237 -21.38 -11.83 -11.15
CA GLY A 237 -19.99 -12.19 -10.88
C GLY A 237 -19.79 -12.68 -9.44
N LYS A 238 -20.35 -11.95 -8.46
CA LYS A 238 -20.31 -12.36 -7.05
C LYS A 238 -21.10 -13.64 -6.75
N ILE A 239 -22.26 -13.82 -7.40
CA ILE A 239 -23.02 -15.08 -7.30
C ILE A 239 -22.16 -16.22 -7.82
N ARG A 240 -21.55 -16.10 -9.01
CA ARG A 240 -20.69 -17.12 -9.61
C ARG A 240 -19.50 -17.47 -8.70
N GLU A 241 -18.75 -16.46 -8.26
CA GLU A 241 -17.60 -16.59 -7.35
C GLU A 241 -17.96 -17.39 -6.09
N LYS A 242 -19.14 -17.14 -5.51
CA LYS A 242 -19.59 -17.81 -4.28
C LYS A 242 -20.36 -19.10 -4.52
N SER A 243 -20.86 -19.33 -5.73
CA SER A 243 -21.59 -20.55 -6.11
C SER A 243 -20.71 -21.63 -6.74
N GLU A 244 -19.44 -21.34 -7.03
CA GLU A 244 -18.45 -22.33 -7.45
C GLU A 244 -18.43 -23.52 -6.47
N GLY A 245 -19.03 -24.64 -6.91
CA GLY A 245 -19.17 -25.88 -6.13
C GLY A 245 -20.51 -26.12 -5.42
N LEU A 246 -21.43 -25.15 -5.36
CA LEU A 246 -22.66 -25.24 -4.57
C LEU A 246 -23.94 -25.49 -5.39
N VAL A 247 -24.18 -24.78 -6.51
CA VAL A 247 -25.41 -24.96 -7.33
C VAL A 247 -25.18 -24.49 -8.78
N SER A 248 -25.57 -25.29 -9.78
CA SER A 248 -25.75 -24.83 -11.17
C SER A 248 -27.11 -24.14 -11.29
N LEU A 249 -27.14 -22.81 -11.16
CA LEU A 249 -28.34 -22.01 -11.44
C LEU A 249 -28.48 -21.83 -12.96
N SER A 250 -29.70 -21.87 -13.49
CA SER A 250 -29.95 -21.40 -14.85
C SER A 250 -29.72 -19.89 -14.93
N ASP A 251 -29.21 -19.41 -16.07
CA ASP A 251 -28.84 -18.00 -16.28
C ASP A 251 -30.01 -17.03 -16.02
N ASP A 252 -31.24 -17.44 -16.31
CA ASP A 252 -32.45 -16.65 -16.07
C ASP A 252 -32.71 -16.42 -14.58
N VAL A 253 -32.62 -17.49 -13.78
CA VAL A 253 -32.85 -17.43 -12.32
C VAL A 253 -31.73 -16.65 -11.63
N ALA A 254 -30.48 -16.81 -12.07
CA ALA A 254 -29.36 -16.01 -11.58
C ALA A 254 -29.56 -14.53 -11.93
N GLY A 255 -30.03 -14.24 -13.14
CA GLY A 255 -30.33 -12.89 -13.62
C GLY A 255 -31.41 -12.16 -12.82
N GLU A 256 -32.53 -12.83 -12.53
CA GLU A 256 -33.62 -12.27 -11.71
C GLU A 256 -33.18 -12.01 -10.27
N ARG A 257 -32.46 -12.95 -9.66
CA ARG A 257 -31.91 -12.79 -8.30
C ARG A 257 -30.94 -11.62 -8.25
N ALA A 258 -30.04 -11.51 -9.23
CA ALA A 258 -29.11 -10.42 -9.32
C ALA A 258 -29.81 -9.06 -9.42
N ALA A 259 -30.90 -8.97 -10.20
CA ALA A 259 -31.70 -7.76 -10.31
C ALA A 259 -32.41 -7.39 -8.99
N SER A 260 -32.96 -8.37 -8.27
CA SER A 260 -33.61 -8.16 -6.97
C SER A 260 -32.63 -7.66 -5.90
N ILE A 261 -31.46 -8.31 -5.79
CA ILE A 261 -30.40 -7.92 -4.85
C ILE A 261 -29.91 -6.51 -5.18
N LEU A 262 -29.65 -6.21 -6.46
CA LEU A 262 -29.24 -4.88 -6.89
C LEU A 262 -30.28 -3.80 -6.55
N GLY A 263 -31.57 -4.09 -6.77
CA GLY A 263 -32.66 -3.19 -6.41
C GLY A 263 -32.74 -2.94 -4.90
N ARG A 264 -32.44 -3.95 -4.08
CA ARG A 264 -32.36 -3.81 -2.62
C ARG A 264 -31.16 -2.96 -2.20
N VAL A 265 -29.98 -3.20 -2.76
CA VAL A 265 -28.76 -2.41 -2.48
C VAL A 265 -29.02 -0.94 -2.81
N LYS A 266 -29.49 -0.63 -4.02
CA LYS A 266 -29.79 0.75 -4.45
C LYS A 266 -30.76 1.46 -3.51
N ARG A 267 -31.82 0.77 -3.09
CA ARG A 267 -32.80 1.33 -2.15
C ARG A 267 -32.16 1.62 -0.79
N LEU A 268 -31.35 0.70 -0.28
CA LEU A 268 -30.69 0.88 1.02
C LEU A 268 -29.66 2.01 0.97
N GLU A 269 -28.85 2.12 -0.08
CA GLU A 269 -27.90 3.24 -0.20
C GLU A 269 -28.62 4.59 -0.33
N SER A 270 -29.78 4.65 -1.02
CA SER A 270 -30.58 5.88 -1.10
C SER A 270 -31.10 6.40 0.26
N VAL A 271 -31.11 5.55 1.29
CA VAL A 271 -31.50 5.92 2.66
C VAL A 271 -30.29 5.94 3.62
N GLY A 272 -29.07 5.97 3.08
CA GLY A 272 -27.84 6.22 3.83
C GLY A 272 -27.03 4.97 4.23
N TYR A 273 -27.38 3.78 3.73
CA TYR A 273 -26.52 2.60 3.93
C TYR A 273 -25.29 2.69 3.03
N THR A 274 -24.19 2.06 3.45
CA THR A 274 -22.98 1.95 2.64
C THR A 274 -22.56 0.49 2.57
N PHE A 275 -22.47 -0.05 1.36
CA PHE A 275 -21.96 -1.42 1.15
C PHE A 275 -20.46 -1.45 0.81
N GLU A 276 -19.85 -0.27 0.61
CA GLU A 276 -18.40 -0.10 0.53
C GLU A 276 -17.78 -0.42 1.89
N GLY A 277 -17.06 -1.55 1.98
CA GLY A 277 -16.52 -2.07 3.23
C GLY A 277 -17.44 -3.03 3.99
N ALA A 278 -18.67 -3.27 3.51
CA ALA A 278 -19.62 -4.22 4.08
C ALA A 278 -20.00 -5.33 3.09
N GLU A 279 -19.00 -5.87 2.37
CA GLU A 279 -19.17 -6.90 1.33
C GLU A 279 -19.91 -8.14 1.87
N ALA A 280 -19.62 -8.53 3.11
CA ALA A 280 -20.30 -9.64 3.79
C ALA A 280 -21.83 -9.45 3.85
N SER A 281 -22.32 -8.21 3.97
CA SER A 281 -23.76 -7.93 3.95
C SER A 281 -24.39 -8.29 2.61
N VAL A 282 -23.70 -8.02 1.50
CA VAL A 282 -24.17 -8.38 0.16
C VAL A 282 -24.05 -9.89 -0.06
N GLU A 283 -22.98 -10.51 0.43
CA GLU A 283 -22.84 -11.98 0.39
C GLU A 283 -23.97 -12.68 1.13
N LEU A 284 -24.38 -12.17 2.31
CA LEU A 284 -25.54 -12.68 3.03
C LEU A 284 -26.85 -12.47 2.26
N MET A 285 -27.01 -11.35 1.53
CA MET A 285 -28.18 -11.17 0.65
C MET A 285 -28.22 -12.21 -0.48
N ILE A 286 -27.06 -12.55 -1.06
CA ILE A 286 -26.93 -13.61 -2.06
C ILE A 286 -27.31 -14.97 -1.46
N LEU A 287 -26.78 -15.30 -0.29
CA LEU A 287 -27.11 -16.54 0.42
C LEU A 287 -28.61 -16.64 0.76
N HIS A 288 -29.20 -15.57 1.30
CA HIS A 288 -30.62 -15.52 1.64
C HIS A 288 -31.54 -15.62 0.42
N ALA A 289 -31.10 -15.14 -0.75
CA ALA A 289 -31.83 -15.27 -2.01
C ALA A 289 -31.67 -16.67 -2.64
N THR A 290 -30.83 -17.53 -2.07
CA THR A 290 -30.58 -18.88 -2.59
C THR A 290 -31.64 -19.85 -2.07
N ARG A 291 -32.31 -20.54 -3.00
CA ARG A 291 -33.35 -21.53 -2.68
C ARG A 291 -32.78 -22.62 -1.77
N GLY A 292 -33.50 -22.94 -0.70
CA GLY A 292 -33.09 -23.98 0.26
C GLY A 292 -32.00 -23.53 1.24
N TYR A 293 -31.66 -22.24 1.29
CA TYR A 293 -30.79 -21.70 2.34
C TYR A 293 -31.48 -21.82 3.71
N CYS A 294 -30.79 -22.49 4.64
CA CYS A 294 -31.15 -22.52 6.05
C CYS A 294 -30.07 -21.77 6.85
N PRO A 295 -30.40 -20.65 7.53
CA PRO A 295 -29.42 -19.93 8.32
C PRO A 295 -28.89 -20.79 9.47
N PRO A 296 -27.56 -20.87 9.68
CA PRO A 296 -26.98 -21.73 10.73
C PRO A 296 -27.32 -21.27 12.15
N PHE A 297 -27.64 -19.99 12.31
CA PHE A 297 -28.03 -19.37 13.56
C PHE A 297 -29.20 -18.42 13.34
N ARG A 298 -30.01 -18.26 14.39
CA ARG A 298 -30.99 -17.19 14.47
C ARG A 298 -30.42 -16.10 15.35
N VAL A 299 -30.36 -14.88 14.82
CA VAL A 299 -30.03 -13.70 15.63
C VAL A 299 -31.21 -13.45 16.55
N LEU A 300 -31.01 -13.62 17.86
CA LEU A 300 -32.04 -13.33 18.86
C LEU A 300 -32.02 -11.86 19.27
N ASP A 301 -30.82 -11.29 19.38
CA ASP A 301 -30.60 -9.90 19.77
C ASP A 301 -29.30 -9.37 19.14
N TYR A 302 -29.26 -8.10 18.76
CA TYR A 302 -28.05 -7.41 18.26
C TYR A 302 -27.96 -5.99 18.82
N SER A 303 -26.74 -5.50 19.02
CA SER A 303 -26.51 -4.15 19.52
C SER A 303 -25.54 -3.40 18.61
N ALA A 304 -25.82 -2.13 18.40
CA ALA A 304 -24.93 -1.21 17.72
C ALA A 304 -24.67 -0.03 18.67
N GLN A 305 -23.39 0.30 18.88
CA GLN A 305 -23.00 1.54 19.55
C GLN A 305 -22.86 2.61 18.48
N VAL A 306 -23.68 3.66 18.59
CA VAL A 306 -23.57 4.84 17.74
C VAL A 306 -22.97 5.94 18.60
N PHE A 307 -21.81 6.45 18.19
CA PHE A 307 -21.16 7.57 18.84
C PHE A 307 -21.52 8.84 18.05
N ASP A 308 -22.36 9.67 18.65
CA ASP A 308 -22.56 11.05 18.23
C ASP A 308 -21.70 11.92 19.15
N SER A 309 -20.95 12.88 18.60
CA SER A 309 -20.11 13.80 19.37
C SER A 309 -20.91 14.67 20.35
N HIS A 310 -22.24 14.62 20.32
CA HIS A 310 -23.14 15.43 21.15
C HIS A 310 -24.12 14.66 22.05
N LEU A 311 -24.12 13.32 22.10
CA LEU A 311 -25.05 12.53 22.93
C LEU A 311 -24.42 11.26 23.52
N ASP A 312 -24.86 10.90 24.74
CA ASP A 312 -24.43 9.70 25.47
C ASP A 312 -24.60 8.40 24.67
N SER A 313 -23.58 7.56 24.70
CA SER A 313 -23.55 6.24 24.05
C SER A 313 -24.50 5.24 24.73
N ALA A 314 -25.30 4.50 23.96
CA ALA A 314 -26.05 3.34 24.43
C ALA A 314 -25.32 2.03 24.08
N SER A 315 -25.26 1.06 25.01
CA SER A 315 -24.57 -0.22 24.84
C SER A 315 -25.43 -1.42 25.28
N ARG A 316 -25.39 -2.53 24.51
CA ARG A 316 -25.83 -3.89 24.89
C ARG A 316 -25.05 -4.99 24.14
N MET A 317 -25.24 -6.26 24.52
CA MET A 317 -24.53 -7.45 24.01
C MET A 317 -25.33 -8.24 22.95
N MET A 318 -24.65 -8.89 22.02
CA MET A 318 -25.25 -9.80 21.02
C MET A 318 -25.41 -11.22 21.59
N LYS A 319 -26.59 -11.83 21.42
CA LYS A 319 -26.87 -13.23 21.83
C LYS A 319 -27.32 -14.05 20.63
N LEU A 320 -26.59 -15.13 20.35
CA LEU A 320 -26.84 -16.05 19.25
C LEU A 320 -27.41 -17.38 19.79
N GLU A 321 -28.36 -17.95 19.07
CA GLU A 321 -28.84 -19.32 19.28
C GLU A 321 -28.55 -20.16 18.03
N LYS A 322 -27.87 -21.30 18.23
CA LYS A 322 -27.52 -22.23 17.17
C LYS A 322 -28.76 -23.03 16.79
N VAL A 323 -29.16 -22.97 15.52
CA VAL A 323 -30.40 -23.60 15.02
C VAL A 323 -30.10 -24.87 14.22
N SER A 324 -28.88 -24.99 13.67
CA SER A 324 -28.41 -26.15 12.89
C SER A 324 -26.92 -26.37 13.13
N GLU A 325 -26.45 -27.62 13.03
CA GLU A 325 -25.01 -27.94 13.08
C GLU A 325 -24.27 -27.51 11.79
N ASP A 326 -24.97 -27.40 10.66
CA ASP A 326 -24.40 -27.01 9.37
C ASP A 326 -25.23 -25.91 8.68
N ALA A 327 -24.56 -24.92 8.09
CA ALA A 327 -25.18 -24.08 7.06
C ALA A 327 -25.27 -24.92 5.78
N ARG A 328 -26.49 -25.26 5.34
CA ARG A 328 -26.70 -26.04 4.12
C ARG A 328 -27.45 -25.20 3.08
N VAL A 329 -26.93 -25.21 1.86
CA VAL A 329 -27.68 -24.81 0.67
C VAL A 329 -28.19 -26.11 0.04
N GLY A 330 -29.51 -26.32 0.05
CA GLY A 330 -30.10 -27.53 -0.52
C GLY A 330 -29.69 -27.71 -1.99
N ARG A 331 -29.13 -28.88 -2.34
CA ARG A 331 -28.99 -29.28 -3.74
C ARG A 331 -30.37 -29.64 -4.28
N ASN A 332 -30.61 -29.31 -5.54
CA ASN A 332 -31.88 -29.55 -6.24
C ASN A 332 -32.40 -30.98 -6.02
N ASP A 333 -33.44 -31.12 -5.21
CA ASP A 333 -34.40 -32.21 -5.35
C ASP A 333 -35.56 -31.68 -6.20
N THR A 334 -35.37 -31.77 -7.52
CA THR A 334 -36.50 -31.84 -8.45
C THR A 334 -37.14 -33.21 -8.32
N ASP A 335 -37.89 -33.43 -7.24
CA ASP A 335 -39.03 -34.35 -7.20
C ASP A 335 -39.76 -34.22 -5.86
N ALA A 336 -40.78 -33.37 -5.84
CA ALA A 336 -41.87 -33.48 -4.88
C ALA A 336 -43.14 -32.92 -5.53
N GLY A 337 -43.52 -33.52 -6.65
CA GLY A 337 -44.92 -33.63 -7.00
C GLY A 337 -45.54 -34.70 -6.09
N GLY A 338 -46.65 -34.34 -5.41
CA GLY A 338 -47.57 -35.29 -4.80
C GLY A 338 -47.49 -35.41 -3.27
N LYS A 339 -48.21 -34.55 -2.56
CA LYS A 339 -49.58 -34.80 -2.07
C LYS A 339 -50.08 -33.57 -1.30
#